data_AF-A0A6P1AEU7-F1
#
_entry.id   AF-A0A6P1AEU7-F1
#
_cell.length_a   1.000
_cell.length_b   1.000
_cell.length_c   1.000
_cell.angle_alpha   90.00
_cell.angle_beta   90.00
_cell.angle_gamma   90.00
#
_symmetry.space_group_name_H-M   'P 1'
#
loop_
_entity.id
_entity.type
_entity.pdbx_description
1 polymer ?
#
loop_
_entity_poly.entity_id
_entity_poly.type
_entity_poly.pdbx_seq_one_letter_code
_entity_poly.pdbx_strand_id
1 'polypeptide(L)' 'MSDANRVLNIENIQSFSVEYFLKLLKERTTLSVQLSEREILVVEVRQEELKPLPILEVNVPLGWKKAIY' A
#
# COMPACT_ATOMS: atom_id res chain seq x y z
N MET A 1 -13.33 23.33 3.74
CA MET A 1 -13.59 22.42 4.87
C MET A 1 -13.36 21.00 4.41
N SER A 2 -12.33 20.33 4.93
CA SER A 2 -12.31 18.95 5.44
C SER A 2 -10.86 18.48 5.54
N ASP A 3 -10.38 18.42 6.78
CA ASP A 3 -9.12 17.85 7.25
C ASP A 3 -8.81 16.47 6.67
N ALA A 4 -7.54 16.19 6.30
CA ALA A 4 -7.08 14.80 6.21
C ALA A 4 -5.56 14.53 6.28
N ASN A 5 -4.67 15.52 6.27
CA ASN A 5 -3.25 15.26 6.53
C ASN A 5 -2.99 15.26 8.04
N ARG A 6 -3.51 14.25 8.74
CA ARG A 6 -3.13 13.99 10.12
C ARG A 6 -1.74 13.38 10.08
N VAL A 7 -0.75 14.13 10.54
CA VAL A 7 0.62 13.63 10.74
C VAL A 7 0.57 12.63 11.89
N LEU A 8 0.92 11.38 11.61
CA LEU A 8 1.05 10.34 12.63
C LEU A 8 2.47 10.37 13.17
N ASN A 9 2.64 10.40 14.48
CA ASN A 9 3.97 10.22 15.08
C ASN A 9 4.32 8.73 15.11
N ILE A 10 5.59 8.40 14.96
CA ILE A 10 6.07 7.01 14.95
C ILE A 10 5.66 6.22 16.21
N GLU A 11 5.65 6.87 17.37
CA GLU A 11 5.20 6.29 18.65
C GLU A 11 3.75 5.78 18.59
N ASN A 12 2.88 6.49 17.87
CA ASN A 12 1.48 6.10 17.72
C ASN A 12 1.34 4.91 16.75
N ILE A 13 2.18 4.84 15.72
CA ILE A 13 2.13 3.77 14.71
C ILE A 13 2.61 2.44 15.28
N GLN A 14 3.55 2.45 16.23
CA GLN A 14 4.02 1.23 16.90
C GLN A 14 2.89 0.45 17.59
N SER A 15 1.81 1.14 17.98
CA SER A 15 0.63 0.52 18.59
C SER A 15 -0.38 -0.04 17.58
N PHE A 16 -0.20 0.21 16.29
CA PHE A 16 -1.14 -0.21 15.26
C PHE A 16 -0.82 -1.63 14.80
N SER A 17 -1.87 -2.44 14.61
CA SER A 17 -1.73 -3.65 13.81
C SER A 17 -1.50 -3.28 12.35
N VAL A 18 -0.85 -4.17 11.60
CA VAL A 18 -0.60 -3.99 10.16
C VAL A 18 -1.92 -3.80 9.42
N GLU A 19 -2.96 -4.56 9.77
CA GLU A 19 -4.29 -4.48 9.16
C GLU A 19 -4.93 -3.12 9.41
N TYR A 20 -4.80 -2.58 10.62
CA TYR A 20 -5.33 -1.27 10.95
C TYR A 20 -4.59 -0.16 10.21
N PHE A 21 -3.26 -0.25 10.12
CA PHE A 21 -2.45 0.68 9.33
C PHE A 21 -2.84 0.65 7.85
N LEU A 22 -3.00 -0.54 7.26
CA LEU A 22 -3.45 -0.70 5.88
C LEU A 22 -4.88 -0.19 5.66
N LYS A 23 -5.77 -0.33 6.65
CA LYS A 23 -7.12 0.23 6.59
C LYS A 23 -7.08 1.76 6.55
N LEU A 24 -6.29 2.39 7.44
CA LEU A 24 -6.10 3.84 7.43
C LEU A 24 -5.52 4.34 6.10
N LEU A 25 -4.59 3.58 5.54
CA LEU A 25 -3.94 3.87 4.26
C LEU A 25 -4.86 3.61 3.05
N LYS A 26 -5.90 2.77 3.18
CA LYS A 26 -6.96 2.62 2.16
C LYS A 26 -8.02 3.72 2.25
N GLU A 27 -8.36 4.15 3.46
CA GLU A 27 -9.28 5.26 3.70
C GLU A 27 -8.68 6.61 3.31
N ARG A 28 -7.34 6.72 3.36
CA ARG A 28 -6.60 7.94 3.01
C ARG A 28 -5.56 7.64 1.95
N THR A 29 -5.67 8.31 0.81
CA THR A 29 -4.75 8.15 -0.32
C THR A 29 -3.28 8.41 0.04
N THR A 30 -3.06 9.22 1.09
CA THR A 30 -1.73 9.59 1.61
C THR A 30 -1.73 9.61 3.14
N LEU A 31 -0.68 9.06 3.75
CA LEU A 31 -0.38 9.17 5.17
C LEU A 31 0.99 9.83 5.37
N SER A 32 1.08 10.85 6.22
CA SER A 32 2.35 11.44 6.63
C SER A 32 2.72 10.94 8.03
N VAL A 33 3.95 10.45 8.18
CA VAL A 33 4.49 9.89 9.41
C VAL A 33 5.68 10.73 9.84
N GLN A 34 5.60 11.38 10.99
CA GLN A 34 6.74 12.08 11.57
C GLN A 34 7.66 11.09 12.28
N LEU A 35 8.89 10.98 11.78
CA LEU A 35 9.92 10.10 12.32
C LEU A 35 10.78 10.83 13.36
N SER A 36 11.04 12.12 13.12
CA SER A 36 11.79 13.00 14.02
C SER A 36 11.33 14.45 13.83
N GLU A 37 11.89 15.40 14.58
CA GLU A 37 11.54 16.83 14.46
C GLU A 37 11.75 17.39 13.05
N ARG A 38 12.65 16.79 12.25
CA ARG A 38 13.03 17.28 10.93
C ARG A 38 12.71 16.31 9.80
N GLU A 39 12.18 15.12 10.11
CA GLU A 39 11.96 14.06 9.13
C GLU A 39 10.51 13.60 9.13
N ILE A 40 9.92 13.62 7.94
CA ILE A 40 8.56 13.14 7.68
C ILE A 40 8.65 12.13 6.54
N LEU A 41 8.16 10.92 6.80
CA LEU A 41 7.92 9.88 5.81
C LEU A 41 6.52 10.04 5.25
N VAL A 42 6.39 10.15 3.94
CA VAL A 42 5.09 10.19 3.26
C VAL A 42 4.83 8.84 2.62
N VAL A 43 3.74 8.19 3.01
CA VAL A 43 3.29 6.90 2.49
C VAL A 43 2.07 7.13 1.61
N GLU A 44 2.18 6.77 0.34
CA GLU A 44 1.11 6.92 -0.64
C GLU A 44 0.70 5.55 -1.16
N VAL A 45 -0.60 5.30 -1.27
CA VAL A 45 -1.07 4.16 -2.05
C VAL A 45 -1.12 4.60 -3.49
N ARG A 46 -0.12 4.18 -4.24
CA ARG A 46 -0.22 4.18 -5.69
C ARG A 46 -1.05 2.98 -6.07
N GLN A 47 -2.29 3.23 -6.49
CA GLN A 47 -3.02 2.29 -7.33
C GLN A 47 -2.36 2.29 -8.71
N GLU A 48 -1.11 1.85 -8.77
CA GLU A 48 -0.50 1.52 -10.04
C GLU A 48 -1.25 0.30 -10.54
N GLU A 49 -1.94 0.42 -11.66
CA GLU A 49 -2.43 -0.76 -12.38
C GLU A 49 -1.22 -1.67 -12.56
N LEU A 50 -1.22 -2.80 -11.85
CA LEU A 50 -0.16 -3.79 -11.98
C LEU A 50 -0.05 -4.10 -13.46
N LYS A 51 1.15 -3.91 -14.03
CA LYS A 51 1.39 -4.28 -15.41
C LYS A 51 0.92 -5.72 -15.58
N PRO A 52 0.15 -6.02 -16.65
CA PRO A 52 -0.34 -7.37 -16.87
C PRO A 52 0.86 -8.31 -16.86
N LEU A 53 0.67 -9.48 -16.23
CA LEU A 53 1.70 -10.52 -16.27
C LEU A 53 2.07 -10.78 -17.73
N PRO A 54 3.38 -10.95 -18.03
CA PRO A 54 3.79 -11.28 -19.38
C PRO A 54 3.06 -12.54 -19.83
N ILE A 55 2.45 -12.48 -21.02
CA ILE A 55 1.86 -13.67 -21.63
C ILE A 55 3.02 -14.63 -21.90
N LEU A 56 3.06 -15.74 -21.16
CA LEU A 56 4.04 -16.79 -21.39
C LEU A 56 3.71 -17.45 -22.75
N GLU A 57 4.49 -17.13 -23.80
CA GLU A 57 4.44 -17.84 -25.10
C GLU A 57 5.05 -19.25 -25.02
N VAL A 58 5.30 -19.74 -23.82
CA VAL A 58 5.75 -21.11 -23.57
C VAL A 58 4.51 -21.99 -23.47
N ASN A 59 4.57 -23.19 -24.06
CA ASN A 59 3.49 -24.16 -24.08
C ASN A 59 3.07 -24.56 -22.64
N VAL A 60 2.16 -23.78 -22.03
CA VAL A 60 1.66 -24.05 -20.67
C VAL A 60 0.83 -25.34 -20.74
N PRO A 61 1.24 -26.41 -20.03
CA PRO A 61 0.51 -27.67 -20.04
C PRO A 61 -0.97 -27.45 -19.71
N LEU A 62 -1.84 -28.17 -20.43
CA LEU A 62 -3.28 -28.08 -20.27
C LEU A 62 -3.63 -28.35 -18.77
N GLY A 63 -4.10 -27.33 -18.06
CA GLY A 63 -4.41 -27.40 -16.62
C GLY A 63 -3.73 -26.35 -15.76
N TRP A 64 -2.57 -25.82 -16.16
CA TRP A 64 -1.83 -24.80 -15.40
C TRP A 64 -2.37 -23.38 -15.60
N LYS A 65 -3.14 -23.15 -16.68
CA LYS A 65 -3.76 -21.84 -16.96
C LYS A 65 -4.70 -21.37 -15.85
N LYS A 66 -5.36 -22.27 -15.10
CA LYS A 66 -6.25 -21.90 -13.98
C LYS A 66 -5.52 -21.48 -12.70
N ALA A 67 -4.21 -21.70 -12.61
CA ALA A 67 -3.41 -21.40 -11.43
C ALA A 67 -2.57 -20.11 -11.56
N ILE A 68 -2.53 -19.54 -12.77
CA ILE A 68 -1.69 -18.37 -13.12
C ILE A 68 -2.56 -17.11 -13.37
N TYR A 69 -3.81 -17.30 -13.80
CA TYR A 69 -4.83 -16.25 -14.00
C TYR A 69 -5.95 -16.40 -12.98
#